data_AF-A0AAV1B4J8-F1
#
_entry.id   AF-A0AAV1B4J8-F1
#
_cell.length_a   1.000
_cell.length_b   1.000
_cell.length_c   1.000
_cell.angle_alpha   90.00
_cell.angle_beta   90.00
_cell.angle_gamma   90.00
#
_symmetry.space_group_name_H-M   'P 1'
#
loop_
_entity.id
_entity.type
_entity.pdbx_description
1 polymer ?
#
loop_
_entity_poly.entity_id
_entity_poly.type
_entity_poly.pdbx_seq_one_letter_code
_entity_poly.pdbx_strand_id
1 'polypeptide(L)'
;MRKGHQLTMEQRSNLIVPVTKLEIENDLKGIGDLKFLGIDGYGAKFLKASWDTIKHDVIAAVKELFDKGALYRAFNETVVTLIPKHSATKTIKEYKPIVGYITFYKIIYKILTARLRRVLGSTIN
;
A
#
# COMPACT_ATOMS: atom_id res chain seq x y z
N MET A 1 25.44 9.47 20.88
CA MET A 1 24.69 9.26 19.61
C MET A 1 24.57 10.61 18.91
N ARG A 2 25.08 10.77 17.68
CA ARG A 2 24.85 12.01 16.90
C ARG A 2 23.37 12.05 16.51
N LYS A 3 22.64 13.11 16.87
CA LYS A 3 21.28 13.34 16.37
C LYS A 3 21.42 13.73 14.90
N GLY A 4 21.05 12.83 13.99
CA GLY A 4 20.93 13.14 12.55
C GLY A 4 19.83 14.18 12.30
N HIS A 5 19.63 14.57 11.05
CA HIS A 5 18.54 15.47 10.67
C HIS A 5 17.20 14.93 11.18
N GLN A 6 16.50 15.75 11.96
CA GLN A 6 15.20 15.40 12.55
C GLN A 6 14.10 16.19 11.87
N LEU A 7 12.91 15.59 11.79
CA LEU A 7 11.72 16.27 11.27
C LEU A 7 11.39 17.50 12.11
N THR A 8 11.05 18.60 11.43
CA THR A 8 10.48 19.79 12.07
C THR A 8 9.10 19.48 12.67
N MET A 9 8.62 20.31 13.59
CA MET A 9 7.29 20.15 14.18
C MET A 9 6.19 20.18 13.11
N GLU A 10 6.33 21.05 12.11
CA GLU A 10 5.42 21.14 10.97
C GLU A 10 5.42 19.86 10.14
N GLN A 11 6.59 19.31 9.81
CA GLN A 11 6.70 18.05 9.08
C GLN A 11 6.05 16.89 9.83
N ARG A 12 6.25 16.80 11.16
CA ARG A 12 5.61 15.78 12.00
C ARG A 12 4.09 15.92 11.97
N SER A 13 3.58 17.14 12.15
CA SER A 13 2.15 17.43 12.09
C SER A 13 1.54 17.01 10.75
N ASN A 14 2.20 17.36 9.66
CA ASN A 14 1.75 17.04 8.29
C ASN A 14 1.73 15.53 7.97
N LEU A 15 2.49 14.69 8.68
CA LEU A 15 2.47 13.24 8.49
C LEU A 15 1.27 12.57 9.16
N ILE A 16 0.78 13.14 10.27
CA ILE A 16 -0.26 12.55 11.12
C ILE A 16 -1.66 13.13 10.87
N VAL A 17 -1.80 14.04 9.89
CA VAL A 17 -3.12 14.59 9.53
C VAL A 17 -4.11 13.47 9.16
N PRO A 18 -5.40 13.60 9.46
CA PRO A 18 -6.40 12.59 9.11
C PRO A 18 -6.38 12.27 7.61
N VAL A 19 -6.55 10.99 7.25
CA VAL A 19 -6.62 10.56 5.85
C VAL A 19 -7.91 11.06 5.21
N THR A 20 -7.78 11.64 4.01
CA THR A 20 -8.92 12.18 3.28
C THR A 20 -9.49 11.18 2.29
N LYS A 21 -10.78 11.32 1.96
CA LYS A 21 -11.42 10.54 0.88
C LYS A 21 -10.66 10.71 -0.44
N LEU A 22 -10.24 11.94 -0.76
CA LEU A 22 -9.53 12.25 -2.00
C LEU A 22 -8.18 11.54 -2.08
N GLU A 23 -7.45 11.44 -0.96
CA GLU A 23 -6.19 10.71 -0.87
C GLU A 23 -6.39 9.23 -1.20
N ILE A 24 -7.42 8.60 -0.62
CA ILE A 24 -7.79 7.19 -0.86
C ILE A 24 -8.17 6.95 -2.33
N GLU A 25 -9.02 7.82 -2.90
CA GLU A 25 -9.47 7.70 -4.28
C GLU A 25 -8.33 7.88 -5.29
N ASN A 26 -7.47 8.87 -5.07
CA ASN A 26 -6.31 9.10 -5.92
C ASN A 26 -5.32 7.94 -5.84
N ASP A 27 -5.15 7.35 -4.66
CA ASP A 27 -4.28 6.20 -4.50
C ASP A 27 -4.80 4.96 -5.20
N LEU A 28 -6.10 4.64 -5.07
CA LEU A 28 -6.72 3.57 -5.83
C LEU A 28 -6.55 3.78 -7.34
N LYS A 29 -6.84 4.99 -7.85
CA LYS A 29 -6.64 5.35 -9.27
C LYS A 29 -5.20 5.14 -9.72
N GLY A 30 -4.24 5.51 -8.86
CA GLY A 30 -2.81 5.37 -9.11
C GLY A 30 -2.24 3.96 -8.94
N ILE A 31 -3.03 2.94 -8.61
CA ILE A 31 -2.62 1.53 -8.66
C ILE A 31 -2.90 1.00 -10.07
N GLY A 32 -1.90 0.42 -10.74
CA GLY A 32 -2.09 -0.16 -12.08
C GLY A 32 -3.09 -1.32 -12.09
N ASP A 33 -3.92 -1.38 -13.13
CA ASP A 33 -5.06 -2.32 -13.22
C ASP A 33 -4.65 -3.79 -13.18
N LEU A 34 -3.54 -4.12 -13.87
CA LEU A 34 -3.02 -5.49 -14.02
C LEU A 34 -1.93 -5.81 -12.99
N LYS A 35 -1.91 -5.10 -11.86
CA LYS A 35 -1.03 -5.47 -10.74
C LYS A 35 -1.46 -6.82 -10.19
N PHE A 36 -0.47 -7.58 -9.73
CA PHE A 36 -0.63 -8.91 -9.17
C PHE A 36 -1.75 -8.96 -8.12
N LEU A 37 -2.58 -10.00 -8.16
CA LEU A 37 -3.79 -10.14 -7.35
C LEU A 37 -3.44 -10.49 -5.89
N GLY A 38 -4.32 -10.12 -4.96
CA GLY A 38 -4.25 -10.64 -3.59
C GLY A 38 -4.68 -12.11 -3.53
N ILE A 39 -4.61 -12.69 -2.34
CA ILE A 39 -5.16 -14.02 -2.07
C ILE A 39 -6.69 -14.09 -2.31
N ASP A 40 -7.35 -12.94 -2.27
CA ASP A 40 -8.78 -12.75 -2.55
C ASP A 40 -9.14 -12.81 -4.04
N GLY A 41 -8.14 -12.79 -4.94
CA GLY A 41 -8.37 -12.75 -6.39
C GLY A 41 -8.88 -11.41 -6.93
N TYR A 42 -9.05 -10.38 -6.09
CA TYR A 42 -9.60 -9.10 -6.51
C TYR A 42 -8.50 -8.04 -6.74
N GLY A 43 -8.30 -7.71 -8.01
CA GLY A 43 -7.31 -6.73 -8.44
C GLY A 43 -7.81 -5.30 -8.40
N ALA A 44 -6.90 -4.34 -8.62
CA ALA A 44 -7.24 -2.93 -8.70
C ALA A 44 -8.28 -2.63 -9.79
N LYS A 45 -8.23 -3.33 -10.93
CA LYS A 45 -9.23 -3.21 -11.99
C LYS A 45 -10.65 -3.49 -11.47
N PHE A 46 -10.82 -4.56 -10.70
CA PHE A 46 -12.11 -4.93 -10.12
C PHE A 46 -12.60 -3.89 -9.11
N LEU A 47 -11.72 -3.44 -8.19
CA LEU A 47 -12.09 -2.42 -7.20
C LEU A 47 -12.48 -1.09 -7.85
N LYS A 48 -11.77 -0.67 -8.91
CA LYS A 48 -12.11 0.54 -9.68
C LYS A 48 -13.43 0.40 -10.41
N ALA A 49 -13.67 -0.74 -11.05
CA ALA A 49 -14.93 -1.01 -11.75
C ALA A 49 -16.13 -1.06 -10.78
N SER A 50 -15.92 -1.56 -9.56
CA SER A 50 -16.95 -1.68 -8.53
C SER A 50 -16.98 -0.49 -7.57
N TRP A 51 -16.22 0.57 -7.84
CA TRP A 51 -15.93 1.63 -6.87
C TRP A 51 -17.21 2.30 -6.35
N ASP A 52 -18.18 2.57 -7.22
CA ASP A 52 -19.42 3.22 -6.81
C ASP A 52 -20.24 2.39 -5.82
N THR A 53 -20.07 1.07 -5.82
CA THR A 53 -20.70 0.17 -4.86
C THR A 53 -19.93 0.11 -3.54
N ILE A 54 -18.60 -0.06 -3.61
CA ILE A 54 -17.78 -0.38 -2.42
C ILE A 54 -17.10 0.83 -1.75
N LYS A 55 -17.14 2.02 -2.36
CA LYS A 55 -16.36 3.19 -1.92
C LYS A 55 -16.58 3.57 -0.48
N HIS A 56 -17.83 3.50 0.00
CA HIS A 56 -18.18 3.93 1.36
C HIS A 56 -17.51 3.03 2.40
N ASP A 57 -17.57 1.72 2.22
CA ASP A 57 -16.94 0.74 3.11
C ASP A 57 -15.42 0.84 3.06
N VAL A 58 -14.84 0.98 1.86
CA VAL A 58 -13.39 1.12 1.70
C VAL A 58 -12.88 2.38 2.40
N ILE A 59 -13.55 3.52 2.19
CA ILE A 59 -13.15 4.78 2.82
C ILE A 59 -13.28 4.70 4.33
N ALA A 60 -14.37 4.14 4.84
CA ALA A 60 -14.59 3.97 6.28
C ALA A 60 -13.50 3.08 6.90
N ALA A 61 -13.23 1.92 6.31
CA ALA A 61 -12.23 0.98 6.81
C ALA A 61 -10.81 1.56 6.79
N VAL A 62 -10.43 2.28 5.72
CA VAL A 62 -9.11 2.93 5.66
C VAL A 62 -9.01 4.03 6.70
N LYS A 63 -10.01 4.90 6.85
CA LYS A 63 -9.98 5.95 7.89
C LYS A 63 -9.89 5.36 9.29
N GLU A 64 -10.72 4.35 9.58
CA GLU A 64 -10.71 3.67 10.88
C GLU A 64 -9.32 3.09 11.21
N LEU A 65 -8.63 2.53 10.22
CA LEU A 65 -7.26 2.05 10.40
C LEU A 65 -6.30 3.18 10.81
N PHE A 66 -6.37 4.34 10.16
CA PHE A 66 -5.48 5.46 10.48
C PHE A 66 -5.84 6.12 11.81
N ASP A 67 -7.11 6.09 12.21
CA ASP A 67 -7.58 6.65 13.48
C ASP A 67 -7.29 5.72 14.67
N LYS A 68 -7.49 4.40 14.51
CA LYS A 68 -7.36 3.41 15.59
C LYS A 68 -6.05 2.62 15.57
N GLY A 69 -5.30 2.68 14.48
CA GLY A 69 -4.05 1.91 14.31
C GLY A 69 -4.24 0.40 14.14
N ALA A 70 -5.46 -0.06 13.80
CA ALA A 70 -5.79 -1.47 13.67
C ALA A 70 -6.10 -1.85 12.21
N LEU A 71 -5.38 -2.86 11.70
CA LEU A 71 -5.63 -3.45 10.39
C LEU A 71 -6.39 -4.76 10.56
N TYR A 72 -7.48 -4.92 9.80
CA TYR A 72 -8.18 -6.21 9.74
C TYR A 72 -7.21 -7.28 9.24
N ARG A 73 -7.06 -8.38 10.00
CA ARG A 73 -6.02 -9.40 9.76
C ARG A 73 -6.01 -9.90 8.32
N ALA A 74 -7.20 -10.14 7.75
CA ALA A 74 -7.31 -10.64 6.38
C ALA A 74 -6.67 -9.68 5.37
N PHE A 75 -6.73 -8.36 5.58
CA PHE A 75 -6.10 -7.40 4.67
C PHE A 75 -4.57 -7.44 4.69
N ASN A 76 -3.96 -7.97 5.75
CA ASN A 76 -2.52 -8.16 5.85
C ASN A 76 -2.05 -9.52 5.27
N GLU A 77 -2.96 -10.30 4.69
CA GLU A 77 -2.59 -11.56 4.05
C GLU A 77 -1.85 -11.29 2.74
N THR A 78 -0.84 -12.13 2.50
CA THR A 78 0.02 -12.05 1.33
C THR A 78 0.15 -13.42 0.69
N VAL A 79 0.25 -13.42 -0.63
CA VAL A 79 0.51 -14.64 -1.39
C VAL A 79 1.88 -14.52 -2.02
N VAL A 80 2.69 -15.57 -1.91
CA VAL A 80 4.02 -15.62 -2.54
C VAL A 80 3.94 -16.55 -3.75
N THR A 81 4.25 -16.02 -4.92
CA THR A 81 4.32 -16.77 -6.18
C THR A 81 5.75 -16.77 -6.70
N LEU A 82 6.25 -17.94 -7.10
CA LEU A 82 7.58 -18.09 -7.66
C LEU A 82 7.52 -17.95 -9.18
N ILE A 83 8.11 -16.89 -9.73
CA ILE A 83 8.22 -16.71 -11.18
C ILE A 83 9.59 -17.21 -11.65
N PRO A 84 9.66 -18.09 -12.66
CA PRO A 84 10.94 -18.57 -13.19
C PRO A 84 11.72 -17.40 -13.82
N LYS A 85 13.03 -17.33 -13.57
CA LYS A 85 13.89 -16.30 -14.21
C LYS A 85 14.15 -16.59 -15.69
N HIS A 86 14.06 -17.85 -16.11
CA HIS A 86 14.23 -18.31 -17.50
C HIS A 86 13.41 -19.59 -17.75
N SER A 87 13.21 -19.95 -19.02
CA SER A 87 12.35 -21.07 -19.44
C SER A 87 12.81 -22.44 -18.90
N ALA A 88 14.11 -22.66 -18.72
CA ALA A 88 14.67 -23.94 -18.26
C ALA A 88 15.10 -23.90 -16.78
N THR A 89 14.21 -23.46 -15.87
CA THR A 89 14.51 -23.44 -14.43
C THR A 89 14.50 -24.85 -13.83
N LYS A 90 15.53 -25.20 -13.07
CA LYS A 90 15.73 -26.52 -12.43
C LYS A 90 15.93 -26.44 -10.93
N THR A 91 16.34 -25.28 -10.42
CA THR A 91 16.61 -25.10 -8.98
C THR A 91 15.81 -23.95 -8.39
N ILE A 92 15.49 -24.03 -7.10
CA ILE A 92 14.72 -22.98 -6.39
C ILE A 92 15.36 -21.59 -6.48
N LYS A 93 16.70 -21.53 -6.57
CA LYS A 93 17.48 -20.29 -6.69
C LYS A 93 17.23 -19.56 -8.02
N GLU A 94 16.72 -20.26 -9.02
CA GLU A 94 16.42 -19.71 -10.34
C GLU A 94 15.00 -19.14 -10.42
N TYR A 95 14.23 -19.18 -9.32
CA TYR A 95 12.95 -18.48 -9.22
C TYR A 95 13.13 -17.12 -8.55
N LYS A 96 12.28 -16.18 -8.94
CA LYS A 96 12.12 -14.88 -8.27
C LYS A 96 10.79 -14.92 -7.50
N PRO A 97 10.80 -14.77 -6.16
CA PRO A 97 9.57 -14.61 -5.42
C PRO A 97 8.91 -13.28 -5.77
N ILE A 98 7.61 -13.32 -6.04
CA ILE A 98 6.74 -12.15 -6.14
C ILE A 98 5.70 -12.25 -5.04
N VAL A 99 5.55 -11.17 -4.29
CA VAL A 99 4.55 -11.07 -3.22
C VAL A 99 3.35 -10.29 -3.74
N GLY A 100 2.18 -10.94 -3.67
CA GLY A 100 0.87 -10.35 -3.87
C GLY A 100 0.29 -9.89 -2.56
N TYR A 101 -0.24 -8.67 -2.56
CA TYR A 101 -0.99 -8.09 -1.45
C TYR A 101 -2.41 -7.81 -1.92
N ILE A 102 -3.38 -7.95 -1.01
CA ILE A 102 -4.75 -7.48 -1.23
C ILE A 102 -4.72 -5.99 -1.60
N THR A 103 -5.60 -5.58 -2.50
CA THR A 103 -5.60 -4.21 -3.04
C THR A 103 -5.84 -3.17 -1.94
N PHE A 104 -6.62 -3.48 -0.90
CA PHE A 104 -6.77 -2.64 0.29
C PHE A 104 -5.43 -2.31 0.98
N TYR A 105 -4.59 -3.31 1.19
CA TYR A 105 -3.26 -3.10 1.76
C TYR A 105 -2.40 -2.18 0.88
N LYS A 106 -2.49 -2.33 -0.44
CA LYS A 106 -1.76 -1.47 -1.38
C LYS A 106 -2.19 0.00 -1.28
N ILE A 107 -3.48 0.28 -1.03
CA ILE A 107 -3.97 1.64 -0.80
C ILE A 107 -3.31 2.21 0.46
N ILE A 108 -3.39 1.51 1.59
CA ILE A 108 -2.79 1.94 2.87
C ILE A 108 -1.29 2.20 2.73
N TYR A 109 -0.57 1.27 2.11
CA TYR A 109 0.86 1.39 1.85
C TYR A 109 1.20 2.59 0.96
N LYS A 110 0.39 2.87 -0.06
CA LYS A 110 0.60 4.00 -0.97
C LYS A 110 0.40 5.34 -0.25
N ILE A 111 -0.61 5.45 0.61
CA ILE A 111 -0.85 6.62 1.49
C ILE A 111 0.37 6.88 2.36
N LEU A 112 0.82 5.86 3.10
CA LEU A 112 1.97 5.97 4.01
C LEU A 112 3.24 6.38 3.26
N THR A 113 3.55 5.71 2.14
CA THR A 113 4.74 6.03 1.36
C THR A 113 4.67 7.40 0.70
N ALA A 114 3.48 7.85 0.26
CA ALA A 114 3.29 9.19 -0.28
C ALA A 114 3.56 10.28 0.77
N ARG A 115 3.11 10.08 2.01
CA ARG A 115 3.38 11.00 3.14
C ARG A 115 4.86 10.99 3.52
N LEU A 116 5.46 9.82 3.69
CA LEU A 116 6.88 9.69 4.06
C LEU A 116 7.81 10.27 2.98
N ARG A 117 7.48 10.12 1.70
CA ARG A 117 8.28 10.68 0.59
C ARG A 117 8.46 12.20 0.70
N ARG A 118 7.48 12.93 1.26
CA ARG A 118 7.55 14.40 1.42
C ARG A 118 8.64 14.85 2.39
N VAL A 119 9.04 13.98 3.31
CA VAL A 119 10.01 14.32 4.36
C VAL A 119 11.34 13.60 4.22
N LEU A 120 11.39 12.52 3.43
CA LEU A 120 12.56 11.66 3.28
C LEU A 120 13.80 12.45 2.84
N GLY A 121 13.66 13.34 1.85
CA GLY A 121 14.77 14.14 1.34
C GLY A 121 15.36 15.15 2.32
N SER A 122 14.63 15.49 3.40
CA SER A 122 15.12 16.36 4.47
C SER A 122 15.76 15.59 5.64
N THR A 123 15.61 14.26 5.66
CA THR A 123 16.03 13.39 6.78
C THR A 123 17.12 12.40 6.41
N ILE A 124 17.22 12.04 5.13
CA ILE A 124 18.24 11.15 4.60
C ILE A 124 19.17 11.99 3.70
N ASN A 125 20.43 12.13 4.12
CA ASN A 125 21.53 12.61 3.28
C ASN A 125 22.03 11.47 2.39
#